data_AF-A0A954NGJ8-F1
#
_entry.id   AF-A0A954NGJ8-F1
#
_cell.length_a   1.000
_cell.length_b   1.000
_cell.length_c   1.000
_cell.angle_alpha   90.00
_cell.angle_beta   90.00
_cell.angle_gamma   90.00
#
_symmetry.space_group_name_H-M   'P 1'
#
loop_
_entity.id
_entity.type
_entity.pdbx_description
1 polymer ?
#
loop_
_entity_poly.entity_id
_entity_poly.type
_entity_poly.pdbx_seq_one_letter_code
_entity_poly.pdbx_strand_id
1 'polypeptide(L)'
;MAERLERLKQLLTELEAELAKSPVLDASTQANLQKLRGEIDEAIAQAQPEALGESGLAKQLQSQMEAFEAAHPSLTNLISQVTNALGQLGI
;
A
#
# COMPACT_ATOMS: atom_id res chain seq x y z
N MET A 1 13.22 10.82 -5.92
CA MET A 1 11.75 10.79 -5.84
C MET A 1 11.23 9.53 -6.54
N ALA A 2 11.57 9.30 -7.82
CA ALA A 2 11.20 8.10 -8.58
C ALA A 2 11.57 6.77 -7.88
N GLU A 3 12.81 6.62 -7.40
CA GLU A 3 13.26 5.39 -6.71
C GLU A 3 12.42 5.02 -5.46
N ARG A 4 11.82 6.02 -4.78
CA ARG A 4 10.97 5.77 -3.60
C ARG A 4 9.59 5.24 -4.02
N LEU A 5 9.03 5.78 -5.09
CA LEU A 5 7.76 5.31 -5.66
C LEU A 5 7.90 3.90 -6.26
N GLU A 6 9.02 3.63 -6.93
CA GLU A 6 9.32 2.29 -7.44
C GLU A 6 9.44 1.28 -6.30
N ARG A 7 10.08 1.65 -5.19
CA ARG A 7 10.15 0.82 -3.99
C ARG A 7 8.78 0.59 -3.36
N LEU A 8 7.92 1.62 -3.30
CA LEU A 8 6.55 1.49 -2.81
C LEU A 8 5.72 0.52 -3.68
N LYS A 9 5.89 0.59 -5.01
CA LYS A 9 5.27 -0.34 -5.96
C LYS A 9 5.73 -1.78 -5.77
N GLN A 10 7.01 -1.99 -5.47
CA GLN A 10 7.54 -3.31 -5.13
C GLN A 10 6.92 -3.85 -3.84
N LEU A 11 6.91 -3.04 -2.77
CA LEU A 11 6.31 -3.41 -1.49
C LEU A 11 4.83 -3.76 -1.61
N LEU A 12 4.07 -3.02 -2.43
CA LEU A 12 2.67 -3.33 -2.71
C LEU A 12 2.50 -4.65 -3.47
N THR A 13 3.39 -4.94 -4.42
CA THR A 13 3.35 -6.22 -5.15
C THR A 13 3.66 -7.40 -4.24
N GLU A 14 4.62 -7.25 -3.32
CA GLU A 14 4.93 -8.25 -2.30
C GLU A 14 3.75 -8.44 -1.34
N LEU A 15 3.13 -7.34 -0.93
CA LEU A 15 1.94 -7.36 -0.08
C LEU A 15 0.79 -8.10 -0.80
N GLU A 16 0.46 -7.76 -2.05
CA GLU A 16 -0.53 -8.49 -2.85
C GLU A 16 -0.22 -9.98 -2.97
N ALA A 17 1.05 -10.36 -3.14
CA ALA A 17 1.46 -11.75 -3.25
C ALA A 17 1.31 -12.52 -1.93
N GLU A 18 1.64 -11.92 -0.79
CA GLU A 18 1.41 -12.51 0.54
C GLU A 18 -0.07 -12.59 0.87
N LEU A 19 -0.85 -11.59 0.46
CA LEU A 19 -2.31 -11.57 0.59
C LEU A 19 -2.97 -12.66 -0.26
N ALA A 20 -2.51 -12.89 -1.49
CA ALA A 20 -3.02 -13.96 -2.35
C ALA A 20 -2.77 -15.38 -1.78
N LYS A 21 -1.76 -15.53 -0.91
CA LYS A 21 -1.50 -16.79 -0.19
C LYS A 21 -2.43 -16.99 1.01
N SER A 22 -3.11 -15.94 1.47
CA SER A 22 -4.04 -15.99 2.59
C SER A 22 -5.48 -15.79 2.11
N PRO A 23 -6.30 -16.84 1.98
CA PRO A 23 -7.68 -16.75 1.46
C PRO A 23 -8.66 -16.02 2.39
N VAL A 24 -8.19 -15.34 3.43
CA VAL A 24 -8.99 -14.73 4.51
C VAL A 24 -9.28 -13.24 4.26
N LEU A 25 -8.79 -12.64 3.17
CA LEU A 25 -9.00 -11.21 2.94
C LEU A 25 -10.34 -10.85 2.33
N ASP A 26 -10.93 -9.82 2.93
CA ASP A 26 -12.06 -9.08 2.40
C ASP A 26 -11.72 -8.49 1.02
N ALA A 27 -12.61 -8.69 0.05
CA ALA A 27 -12.49 -8.15 -1.31
C ALA A 27 -12.24 -6.62 -1.32
N SER A 28 -12.73 -5.93 -0.28
CA SER A 28 -12.50 -4.50 -0.05
C SER A 28 -11.01 -4.15 0.13
N THR A 29 -10.25 -4.97 0.85
CA THR A 29 -8.81 -4.73 1.06
C THR A 29 -8.04 -4.92 -0.24
N GLN A 30 -8.37 -5.97 -1.00
CA GLN A 30 -7.76 -6.22 -2.30
C GLN A 30 -8.05 -5.09 -3.30
N ALA A 31 -9.30 -4.61 -3.36
CA ALA A 31 -9.68 -3.49 -4.21
C ALA A 31 -8.93 -2.20 -3.85
N ASN A 32 -8.76 -1.91 -2.55
CA ASN A 32 -8.03 -0.73 -2.10
C ASN A 32 -6.54 -0.79 -2.46
N LEU A 33 -5.90 -1.97 -2.36
CA LEU A 33 -4.51 -2.17 -2.77
C LEU A 33 -4.31 -1.96 -4.27
N GLN A 34 -5.20 -2.51 -5.09
CA GLN A 34 -5.16 -2.30 -6.55
C GLN A 34 -5.31 -0.82 -6.89
N LYS A 35 -6.18 -0.12 -6.17
CA LYS A 35 -6.42 1.30 -6.37
C LYS A 35 -5.19 2.14 -6.00
N LEU A 36 -4.59 1.88 -4.84
CA LEU A 36 -3.35 2.54 -4.40
C LEU A 36 -2.20 2.30 -5.39
N ARG A 37 -2.07 1.07 -5.92
CA ARG A 37 -1.10 0.74 -6.96
C ARG A 37 -1.32 1.56 -8.23
N GLY A 38 -2.58 1.70 -8.67
CA GLY A 38 -2.94 2.53 -9.81
C GLY A 38 -2.52 3.99 -9.62
N GLU A 39 -2.80 4.56 -8.45
CA GLU A 39 -2.39 5.92 -8.13
C GLU A 39 -0.87 6.09 -8.11
N ILE A 40 -0.12 5.08 -7.66
CA ILE A 40 1.35 5.13 -7.66
C ILE A 40 1.90 5.07 -9.07
N ASP A 41 1.35 4.20 -9.93
CA ASP A 41 1.71 4.15 -11.34
C ASP A 41 1.41 5.49 -12.03
N GLU A 42 0.28 6.11 -11.71
CA GLU A 42 -0.07 7.42 -12.25
C GLU A 42 0.85 8.53 -11.73
N ALA A 43 1.18 8.53 -10.43
CA ALA A 43 2.11 9.47 -9.83
C ALA A 43 3.54 9.33 -10.39
N ILE A 44 3.98 8.12 -10.70
CA ILE A 44 5.26 7.86 -11.40
C ILE A 44 5.18 8.41 -12.82
N ALA A 45 4.11 8.08 -13.56
CA ALA A 45 3.94 8.50 -14.95
C ALA A 45 3.85 10.02 -15.11
N GLN A 46 3.18 10.70 -14.17
CA GLN A 46 3.04 12.15 -14.15
C GLN A 46 4.15 12.88 -13.39
N ALA A 47 5.08 12.14 -12.77
CA ALA A 47 6.10 12.67 -11.85
C ALA A 47 5.52 13.57 -10.72
N GLN A 48 4.29 13.28 -10.28
CA GLN A 48 3.54 14.03 -9.28
C GLN A 48 3.24 13.15 -8.06
N PRO A 49 4.22 12.96 -7.15
CA PRO A 49 4.06 12.13 -5.95
C PRO A 49 3.06 12.71 -4.94
N GLU A 50 2.80 14.01 -5.01
CA GLU A 50 1.90 14.75 -4.11
C GLU A 50 0.42 14.34 -4.27
N ALA A 51 0.03 13.88 -5.46
CA ALA A 51 -1.32 13.38 -5.73
C ALA A 51 -1.68 12.12 -4.91
N LEU A 52 -0.68 11.33 -4.50
CA LEU A 52 -0.87 10.18 -3.60
C LEU A 52 -1.27 10.61 -2.19
N GLY A 53 -0.84 11.80 -1.78
CA GLY A 53 -1.13 12.45 -0.50
C GLY A 53 -2.61 12.69 -0.27
N GLU A 54 -3.27 13.16 -1.32
CA GLU A 54 -4.62 13.71 -1.24
C GLU A 54 -5.70 12.62 -1.21
N SER A 55 -5.36 11.41 -1.64
CA SER A 55 -6.32 10.32 -1.81
C SER A 55 -6.80 9.71 -0.48
N GLY A 56 -6.02 9.85 0.61
CA GLY A 56 -6.32 9.23 1.91
C GLY A 56 -6.36 7.70 1.90
N LEU A 57 -6.08 7.08 0.74
CA LEU A 57 -6.13 5.64 0.49
C LEU A 57 -5.11 4.89 1.34
N ALA A 58 -3.94 5.49 1.55
CA ALA A 58 -2.93 5.04 2.51
C ALA A 58 -3.51 4.83 3.92
N LYS A 59 -4.28 5.82 4.40
CA LYS A 59 -4.88 5.82 5.73
C LYS A 59 -6.01 4.80 5.84
N GLN A 60 -6.80 4.67 4.77
CA GLN A 60 -7.87 3.67 4.70
C GLN A 60 -7.31 2.24 4.66
N LEU A 61 -6.17 2.03 3.98
CA LEU A 61 -5.45 0.76 3.99
C LEU A 61 -4.94 0.44 5.40
N GLN A 62 -4.32 1.42 6.05
CA GLN A 62 -3.79 1.27 7.41
C GLN A 62 -4.88 0.82 8.39
N SER A 63 -6.03 1.48 8.40
CA SER A 63 -7.14 1.12 9.30
C SER A 63 -7.77 -0.25 9.02
N GLN A 64 -7.86 -0.67 7.76
CA GLN A 64 -8.31 -2.03 7.45
C GLN A 64 -7.29 -3.07 7.89
N MET A 65 -6.01 -2.73 7.87
CA MET A 65 -4.90 -3.64 8.17
C MET A 65 -4.60 -3.78 9.66
N GLU A 66 -4.87 -2.76 10.47
CA GLU A 66 -4.87 -2.86 11.94
C GLU A 66 -5.79 -4.01 12.42
N ALA A 67 -6.87 -4.29 11.69
CA ALA A 67 -7.76 -5.42 11.99
C ALA A 67 -7.15 -6.81 11.67
N PHE A 68 -6.13 -6.87 10.81
CA PHE A 68 -5.45 -8.11 10.41
C PHE A 68 -4.12 -8.34 11.15
N GLU A 69 -3.60 -7.36 11.89
CA GLU A 69 -2.32 -7.47 12.63
C GLU A 69 -2.29 -8.63 13.62
N ALA A 70 -3.43 -8.94 14.25
CA ALA A 70 -3.53 -10.04 15.21
C ALA A 70 -3.48 -11.44 14.54
N ALA A 71 -3.82 -11.53 13.25
CA ALA A 71 -3.95 -12.79 12.53
C ALA A 71 -2.71 -13.14 11.68
N HIS A 72 -1.97 -12.15 11.20
CA HIS A 72 -0.92 -12.36 10.19
C HIS A 72 0.33 -11.49 10.41
N PRO A 73 1.30 -11.92 11.24
CA PRO A 73 2.48 -11.14 11.58
C PRO A 73 3.39 -10.79 10.39
N SER A 74 3.43 -11.63 9.35
CA SER A 74 4.19 -11.34 8.12
C SER A 74 3.59 -10.17 7.33
N LEU A 75 2.24 -10.06 7.30
CA LEU A 75 1.55 -8.97 6.64
C LEU A 75 1.81 -7.66 7.39
N THR A 76 1.73 -7.66 8.72
CA THR A 76 2.03 -6.50 9.57
C THR A 76 3.37 -5.83 9.22
N ASN A 77 4.40 -6.64 8.96
CA ASN A 77 5.73 -6.12 8.62
C ASN A 77 5.80 -5.47 7.22
N LEU A 78 5.15 -6.06 6.22
CA LEU A 78 5.06 -5.45 4.88
C LEU A 78 4.24 -4.16 4.90
N ILE A 79 3.17 -4.15 5.67
CA ILE A 79 2.27 -3.01 5.81
C ILE A 79 2.98 -1.85 6.50
N SER A 80 3.69 -2.11 7.59
CA SER A 80 4.52 -1.11 8.26
C SER A 80 5.54 -0.47 7.30
N GLN A 81 6.12 -1.27 6.39
CA GLN A 81 7.03 -0.75 5.38
C GLN A 81 6.32 0.11 4.32
N VAL A 82 5.14 -0.31 3.86
CA VAL A 82 4.31 0.48 2.92
C VAL A 82 3.90 1.81 3.54
N THR A 83 3.38 1.80 4.77
CA THR A 83 2.97 3.00 5.50
C THR A 83 4.15 3.93 5.76
N ASN A 84 5.31 3.40 6.15
CA ASN A 84 6.51 4.20 6.36
C ASN A 84 7.03 4.80 5.04
N ALA A 85 6.97 4.05 3.94
CA ALA A 85 7.32 4.56 2.62
C ALA A 85 6.35 5.66 2.15
N LEU A 86 5.05 5.54 2.44
CA LEU A 86 4.05 6.58 2.20
C LEU A 86 4.31 7.82 3.07
N GLY A 87 4.56 7.66 4.37
CA GLY A 87 4.91 8.76 5.28
C GLY A 87 6.19 9.50 4.88
N GLN A 88 7.18 8.79 4.34
CA GLN A 88 8.40 9.38 3.79
C GLN A 88 8.19 10.19 2.50
N LEU A 89 7.04 10.01 1.84
CA LEU A 89 6.61 10.83 0.71
C LEU A 89 5.83 12.08 1.16
N GLY A 90 5.59 12.25 2.46
CA GLY A 90 4.84 13.38 3.03
C GLY A 90 3.32 13.18 3.02
N ILE A 91 2.88 11.93 3.00
CA ILE A 91 1.50 11.47 2.84
C ILE A 91 1.02 10.80 4.14
#